data_AF-A0A143C3R8-F1
#
_entry.id   AF-A0A143C3R8-F1
#
_cell.length_a   1.000
_cell.length_b   1.000
_cell.length_c   1.000
_cell.angle_alpha   90.00
_cell.angle_beta   90.00
_cell.angle_gamma   90.00
#
_symmetry.space_group_name_H-M   'P 1'
#
loop_
_entity.id
_entity.type
_entity.pdbx_description
1 polymer ?
#
loop_
_entity_poly.entity_id
_entity_poly.type
_entity_poly.pdbx_seq_one_letter_code
_entity_poly.pdbx_strand_id
1 'polypeptide(L)'
;MNKNLPHAVRVIRAALASTGSDPAAAIAHALNDSRLLVDPEKSFGAVLRRTPAGSWTSEQQPQPTELEQQALAWDKSCERARQVAVGIKAQIGQHPEFQNVQVDKDRILVALHITDQAQWVQWRAWFGITHDKEQPLPYAVAGDGYRDGIRVSVVAYDLPQAQARAVQSAKRPFQLDGIVYDLAVPLRDAQGDVWFFQGQRSDDGMPMLSIDGRPERCSLANIVTHVGPLTPVTDVATPVSAQGGEGA
;
A
#
# COMPACT_ATOMS: atom_id res chain seq x y z
N MET A 1 25.16 -26.80 42.66
CA MET A 1 25.86 -25.62 43.22
C MET A 1 25.99 -24.57 42.11
N ASN A 2 25.38 -23.39 42.25
CA ASN A 2 25.31 -22.39 41.17
C ASN A 2 26.69 -21.76 40.92
N LYS A 3 27.24 -21.96 39.72
CA LYS A 3 28.58 -21.49 39.33
C LYS A 3 28.72 -19.95 39.33
N ASN A 4 27.60 -19.22 39.35
CA ASN A 4 27.58 -17.76 39.25
C ASN A 4 27.64 -17.05 40.61
N LEU A 5 27.47 -17.77 41.73
CA LEU A 5 27.45 -17.19 43.08
C LEU A 5 28.75 -16.43 43.44
N PRO A 6 29.96 -16.98 43.23
CA PRO A 6 31.20 -16.25 43.52
C PRO A 6 31.34 -14.98 42.65
N HIS A 7 30.80 -15.01 41.43
CA HIS A 7 30.86 -13.87 40.53
C HIS A 7 29.91 -12.75 40.95
N ALA A 8 28.68 -13.07 41.31
CA ALA A 8 27.70 -12.10 41.81
C ALA A 8 28.16 -11.43 43.11
N VAL A 9 28.73 -12.19 44.05
CA VAL A 9 29.29 -11.65 45.30
C VAL A 9 30.38 -10.60 45.03
N ARG A 10 31.23 -10.83 44.03
CA ARG A 10 32.28 -9.88 43.64
C ARG A 10 31.70 -8.59 43.03
N VAL A 11 30.68 -8.69 42.19
CA VAL A 11 30.01 -7.53 41.56
C VAL A 11 29.28 -6.68 42.61
N ILE A 12 28.58 -7.31 43.55
CA ILE A 12 27.89 -6.63 44.66
C ILE A 12 28.88 -5.86 45.54
N ARG A 13 30.02 -6.48 45.91
CA ARG A 13 31.04 -5.80 46.72
C ARG A 13 31.66 -4.60 46.01
N ALA A 14 31.88 -4.70 44.70
CA ALA A 14 32.40 -3.58 43.91
C ALA A 14 31.39 -2.42 43.83
N ALA A 15 30.10 -2.73 43.63
CA ALA A 15 29.04 -1.71 43.60
C ALA A 15 28.84 -1.03 44.97
N LEU A 16 28.92 -1.78 46.08
CA LEU A 16 28.87 -1.24 47.44
C LEU A 16 30.05 -0.34 47.81
N ALA A 17 31.22 -0.56 47.18
CA ALA A 17 32.39 0.29 47.38
C ALA A 17 32.32 1.62 46.61
N SER A 18 31.34 1.77 45.70
CA SER A 18 31.12 3.03 44.98
C SER A 18 30.21 3.97 45.78
N THR A 19 30.67 5.19 46.01
CA THR A 19 30.00 6.21 46.84
C THR A 19 28.83 6.86 46.10
N GLY A 20 27.74 6.12 45.89
CA GLY A 20 26.49 6.61 45.32
C GLY A 20 25.38 6.74 46.38
N SER A 21 24.41 7.62 46.15
CA SER A 21 23.28 7.86 47.08
C SER A 21 22.25 6.71 47.10
N ASP A 22 22.31 5.78 46.15
CA ASP A 22 21.46 4.59 46.10
C ASP A 22 22.28 3.33 45.75
N PRO A 23 22.80 2.63 46.78
CA PRO A 23 23.57 1.41 46.57
C PRO A 23 22.72 0.27 45.99
N ALA A 24 21.40 0.25 46.21
CA ALA A 24 20.54 -0.82 45.72
C ALA A 24 20.37 -0.73 44.20
N ALA A 25 20.12 0.48 43.67
CA ALA A 25 20.07 0.71 42.23
C ALA A 25 21.41 0.42 41.55
N ALA A 26 22.53 0.86 42.16
CA ALA A 26 23.87 0.61 41.62
C ALA A 26 24.20 -0.89 41.53
N ILE A 27 23.82 -1.68 42.54
CA ILE A 27 23.97 -3.14 42.54
C ILE A 27 23.09 -3.78 41.46
N ALA A 28 21.84 -3.35 41.32
CA ALA A 28 20.91 -3.89 40.33
C ALA A 28 21.42 -3.67 38.90
N HIS A 29 21.90 -2.47 38.59
CA HIS A 29 22.53 -2.16 37.30
C HIS A 29 23.79 -2.99 37.07
N ALA A 30 24.69 -3.07 38.05
CA ALA A 30 25.94 -3.83 37.90
C ALA A 30 25.72 -5.34 37.69
N LEU A 31 24.71 -5.92 38.36
CA LEU A 31 24.31 -7.31 38.16
C LEU A 31 23.64 -7.53 36.80
N ASN A 32 22.86 -6.57 36.32
CA ASN A 32 22.25 -6.59 34.99
C ASN A 32 23.31 -6.53 33.88
N ASP A 33 24.26 -5.60 33.97
CA ASP A 33 25.35 -5.43 33.01
C ASP A 33 26.25 -6.66 32.94
N SER A 34 26.44 -7.33 34.09
CA SER A 34 27.17 -8.60 34.18
C SER A 34 26.35 -9.81 33.70
N ARG A 35 25.10 -9.61 33.25
CA ARG A 35 24.13 -10.65 32.89
C ARG A 35 23.92 -11.70 34.00
N LEU A 36 24.08 -11.28 35.25
CA LEU A 36 23.92 -12.12 36.44
C LEU A 36 22.51 -12.02 37.03
N LEU A 37 21.72 -11.03 36.59
CA LEU A 37 20.27 -11.09 36.67
C LEU A 37 19.77 -12.14 35.68
N VAL A 38 19.80 -13.40 36.12
CA VAL A 38 19.09 -14.45 35.41
C VAL A 38 17.60 -14.15 35.57
N ASP A 39 16.92 -14.03 34.44
CA ASP A 39 15.47 -13.99 34.37
C ASP A 39 14.91 -15.20 35.15
N PRO A 40 14.23 -14.99 36.29
CA PRO A 40 13.67 -16.07 37.08
C PRO A 40 12.63 -16.87 36.27
N GLU A 41 12.14 -16.37 35.14
CA GLU A 41 11.23 -17.07 34.25
C GLU A 41 11.92 -17.99 33.22
N LYS A 42 13.26 -17.92 33.05
CA LYS A 42 13.99 -18.75 32.08
C LYS A 42 14.74 -19.96 32.67
N SER A 43 14.58 -20.22 33.97
CA SER A 43 15.20 -21.39 34.62
C SER A 43 14.14 -22.46 34.90
N PHE A 44 14.23 -23.60 34.20
CA PHE A 44 13.34 -24.75 34.32
C PHE A 44 12.99 -25.13 35.77
N GLY A 45 11.75 -24.85 36.17
CA GLY A 45 11.10 -25.35 37.38
C GLY A 45 9.60 -25.05 37.30
N ALA A 46 8.75 -26.05 37.51
CA ALA A 46 7.30 -25.88 37.43
C ALA A 46 6.83 -24.86 38.48
N VAL A 47 6.25 -23.73 38.04
CA VAL A 47 5.67 -22.71 38.93
C VAL A 47 4.34 -23.25 39.45
N LEU A 48 4.32 -23.68 40.70
CA LEU A 48 3.11 -24.13 41.38
C LEU A 48 2.32 -22.94 41.93
N ARG A 49 1.01 -22.91 41.69
CA ARG A 49 0.08 -21.92 42.29
C ARG A 49 -0.79 -22.58 43.35
N ARG A 50 -1.10 -21.83 44.41
CA ARG A 50 -1.96 -22.29 45.50
C ARG A 50 -3.43 -22.11 45.11
N THR A 51 -4.20 -23.18 45.10
CA THR A 51 -5.65 -23.15 44.84
C THR A 51 -6.39 -22.59 46.07
N PRO A 52 -7.64 -22.12 45.90
CA PRO A 52 -8.50 -21.71 47.02
C PRO A 52 -8.74 -22.83 48.04
N ALA A 53 -8.64 -24.10 47.62
CA ALA A 53 -8.72 -25.26 48.49
C ALA A 53 -7.39 -25.60 49.19
N GLY A 54 -6.34 -24.81 48.96
CA GLY A 54 -5.03 -24.95 49.61
C GLY A 54 -4.06 -25.92 48.94
N SER A 55 -4.45 -26.57 47.84
CA SER A 55 -3.54 -27.45 47.06
C SER A 55 -2.61 -26.65 46.15
N TRP A 56 -1.45 -27.19 45.83
CA TRP A 56 -0.52 -26.60 44.86
C TRP A 56 -0.76 -27.25 43.50
N THR A 57 -1.06 -26.46 42.48
CA THR A 57 -1.28 -26.94 41.11
C THR A 57 -0.24 -26.36 40.15
N SER A 58 0.24 -27.22 39.24
CA SER A 58 1.08 -26.85 38.10
C SER A 58 0.25 -26.58 36.83
N GLU A 59 -1.06 -26.81 36.89
CA GLU A 59 -1.90 -26.91 35.71
C GLU A 59 -2.55 -25.58 35.32
N GLN A 60 -2.47 -25.37 34.00
CA GLN A 60 -2.99 -24.31 33.15
C GLN A 60 -2.23 -22.97 33.17
N GLN A 61 -1.50 -22.74 32.07
CA GLN A 61 -1.25 -21.39 31.57
C GLN A 61 -2.56 -20.60 31.70
N PRO A 62 -2.57 -19.45 32.41
CA PRO A 62 -3.77 -18.63 32.46
C PRO A 62 -4.21 -18.35 31.03
N GLN A 63 -5.51 -18.44 30.76
CA GLN A 63 -6.02 -17.97 29.48
C GLN A 63 -5.52 -16.53 29.31
N PRO A 64 -4.94 -16.19 28.15
CA PRO A 64 -4.39 -14.86 27.93
C PRO A 64 -5.49 -13.84 28.21
N THR A 65 -5.13 -12.82 28.98
CA THR A 65 -6.00 -11.67 29.24
C THR A 65 -6.42 -11.04 27.92
N GLU A 66 -7.50 -10.27 27.92
CA GLU A 66 -7.96 -9.59 26.72
C GLU A 66 -6.85 -8.72 26.08
N LEU A 67 -6.03 -8.05 26.90
CA LEU A 67 -4.89 -7.27 26.44
C LEU A 67 -3.80 -8.14 25.79
N GLU A 68 -3.51 -9.31 26.36
CA GLU A 68 -2.55 -10.25 25.76
C GLU A 68 -3.10 -10.84 24.45
N GLN A 69 -4.40 -11.11 24.37
CA GLN A 69 -5.04 -11.54 23.13
C GLN A 69 -4.98 -10.44 22.05
N GLN A 70 -5.23 -9.19 22.42
CA GLN A 70 -5.10 -8.04 21.53
C GLN A 70 -3.65 -7.83 21.08
N ALA A 71 -2.67 -7.97 21.98
CA ALA A 71 -1.25 -7.89 21.63
C ALA A 71 -0.83 -8.99 20.65
N LEU A 72 -1.25 -10.25 20.90
CA LEU A 72 -1.00 -11.36 19.98
C LEU A 72 -1.69 -11.18 18.62
N ALA A 73 -2.90 -10.61 18.60
CA ALA A 73 -3.60 -10.29 17.36
C ALA A 73 -2.88 -9.18 16.59
N TRP A 74 -2.37 -8.15 17.29
CA TRP A 74 -1.57 -7.08 16.72
C TRP A 74 -0.27 -7.60 16.11
N ASP A 75 0.46 -8.45 16.82
CA ASP A 75 1.70 -9.07 16.33
C ASP A 75 1.46 -9.91 15.07
N LYS A 76 0.36 -10.68 15.05
CA LYS A 76 -0.07 -11.43 13.86
C LYS A 76 -0.41 -10.50 12.69
N SER A 77 -1.04 -9.35 12.96
CA SER A 77 -1.35 -8.36 11.94
C SER A 77 -0.08 -7.74 11.34
N CYS A 78 0.89 -7.40 12.19
CA CYS A 78 2.18 -6.87 11.76
C CYS A 78 2.96 -7.90 10.92
N GLU A 79 2.95 -9.17 11.34
CA GLU A 79 3.62 -10.24 10.58
C GLU A 79 2.94 -10.47 9.22
N ARG A 80 1.61 -10.43 9.18
CA ARG A 80 0.86 -10.47 7.92
C ARG A 80 1.20 -9.30 7.02
N ALA A 81 1.28 -8.07 7.54
CA ALA A 81 1.67 -6.91 6.76
C ALA A 81 3.08 -7.07 6.15
N ARG A 82 4.04 -7.66 6.87
CA ARG A 82 5.37 -8.00 6.32
C ARG A 82 5.28 -9.00 5.19
N GLN A 83 4.52 -10.07 5.36
CA GLN A 83 4.34 -11.10 4.33
C GLN A 83 3.69 -10.52 3.06
N VAL A 84 2.64 -9.71 3.22
CA VAL A 84 1.98 -9.03 2.10
C VAL A 84 2.93 -8.05 1.42
N ALA A 85 3.74 -7.29 2.16
CA ALA A 85 4.72 -6.38 1.57
C ALA A 85 5.80 -7.12 0.75
N VAL A 86 6.25 -8.30 1.21
CA VAL A 86 7.13 -9.17 0.42
C VAL A 86 6.44 -9.64 -0.85
N GLY A 87 5.17 -10.05 -0.77
CA GLY A 87 4.37 -10.45 -1.94
C GLY A 87 4.19 -9.32 -2.95
N ILE A 88 3.86 -8.12 -2.48
CA ILE A 88 3.78 -6.91 -3.31
C ILE A 88 5.14 -6.68 -3.99
N LYS A 89 6.25 -6.64 -3.24
CA LYS A 89 7.59 -6.44 -3.81
C LYS A 89 7.95 -7.49 -4.86
N ALA A 90 7.57 -8.75 -4.64
CA ALA A 90 7.84 -9.82 -5.59
C ALA A 90 7.04 -9.64 -6.90
N GLN A 91 5.79 -9.19 -6.82
CA GLN A 91 4.92 -8.99 -7.98
C GLN A 91 5.28 -7.73 -8.77
N ILE A 92 5.56 -6.62 -8.08
CA ILE A 92 5.68 -5.30 -8.72
C ILE A 92 7.08 -4.72 -8.68
N GLY A 93 8.03 -5.34 -7.97
CA GLY A 93 9.34 -4.77 -7.71
C GLY A 93 10.26 -4.64 -8.92
N GLN A 94 9.91 -5.27 -10.05
CA GLN A 94 10.61 -5.14 -11.33
C GLN A 94 9.95 -4.11 -12.26
N HIS A 95 8.81 -3.56 -11.89
CA HIS A 95 8.16 -2.52 -12.68
C HIS A 95 8.97 -1.22 -12.58
N PRO A 96 9.17 -0.51 -13.70
CA PRO A 96 9.94 0.73 -13.70
C PRO A 96 9.29 1.84 -12.87
N GLU A 97 7.97 1.79 -12.67
CA GLU A 97 7.25 2.73 -11.81
C GLU A 97 7.46 2.45 -10.31
N PHE A 98 7.89 1.24 -9.93
CA PHE A 98 8.06 0.87 -8.52
C PHE A 98 9.33 1.52 -7.93
N GLN A 99 9.16 2.27 -6.84
CA GLN A 99 10.30 2.83 -6.11
C GLN A 99 10.58 2.05 -4.82
N ASN A 100 9.56 1.87 -3.98
CA ASN A 100 9.77 1.29 -2.66
C ASN A 100 8.48 0.71 -2.08
N VAL A 101 8.64 -0.24 -1.16
CA VAL A 101 7.60 -0.70 -0.25
C VAL A 101 8.14 -0.71 1.17
N GLN A 102 7.37 -0.14 2.09
CA GLN A 102 7.68 -0.07 3.51
C GLN A 102 6.52 -0.61 4.32
N VAL A 103 6.83 -1.26 5.44
CA VAL A 103 5.83 -1.74 6.40
C VAL A 103 5.86 -0.78 7.59
N ASP A 104 4.72 -0.19 7.91
CA ASP A 104 4.50 0.57 9.13
C ASP A 104 3.50 -0.20 9.99
N LYS A 105 4.04 -0.99 10.93
CA LYS A 105 3.26 -1.84 11.84
C LYS A 105 2.33 -2.80 11.08
N ASP A 106 1.02 -2.55 11.13
CA ASP A 106 -0.05 -3.32 10.51
C ASP A 106 -0.47 -2.77 9.13
N ARG A 107 0.30 -1.82 8.57
CA ARG A 107 0.03 -1.15 7.30
C ARG A 107 1.23 -1.20 6.38
N ILE A 108 0.96 -0.99 5.10
CA ILE A 108 1.98 -0.98 4.05
C ILE A 108 1.92 0.36 3.33
N LEU A 109 3.09 0.96 3.12
CA LEU A 109 3.28 2.13 2.28
C LEU A 109 3.99 1.71 0.99
N VAL A 110 3.44 2.05 -0.17
CA VAL A 110 4.07 1.84 -1.47
C VAL A 110 4.34 3.19 -2.11
N ALA A 111 5.56 3.38 -2.61
CA ALA A 111 5.95 4.55 -3.39
C ALA A 111 6.10 4.17 -4.86
N LEU A 112 5.44 4.92 -5.73
CA LEU A 112 5.51 4.77 -7.18
C LEU A 112 5.96 6.08 -7.83
N HIS A 113 6.75 5.98 -8.90
CA HIS A 113 7.09 7.08 -9.78
C HIS A 113 6.21 7.00 -11.03
N ILE A 114 5.30 7.94 -11.19
CA ILE A 114 4.37 7.95 -12.32
C ILE A 114 4.80 9.00 -13.33
N THR A 115 5.12 8.55 -14.55
CA THR A 115 5.49 9.44 -15.65
C THR A 115 4.33 9.68 -16.62
N ASP A 116 3.35 8.76 -16.65
CA ASP A 116 2.15 8.79 -17.47
C ASP A 116 0.89 8.49 -16.63
N GLN A 117 -0.19 9.25 -16.85
CA GLN A 117 -1.48 9.05 -16.20
C GLN A 117 -2.04 7.63 -16.41
N ALA A 118 -1.75 6.98 -17.56
CA ALA A 118 -2.22 5.62 -17.83
C ALA A 118 -1.63 4.59 -16.85
N GLN A 119 -0.38 4.79 -16.40
CA GLN A 119 0.24 3.94 -15.39
C GLN A 119 -0.51 4.03 -14.06
N TRP A 120 -0.88 5.25 -13.65
CA TRP A 120 -1.61 5.43 -12.39
C TRP A 120 -2.95 4.73 -12.38
N VAL A 121 -3.67 4.76 -13.51
CA VAL A 121 -4.97 4.10 -13.64
C VAL A 121 -4.84 2.58 -13.45
N GLN A 122 -3.79 1.97 -14.01
CA GLN A 122 -3.50 0.55 -13.81
C GLN A 122 -3.17 0.26 -12.34
N TRP A 123 -2.33 1.08 -11.71
CA TRP A 123 -1.97 0.91 -10.31
C TRP A 123 -3.14 1.10 -9.37
N ARG A 124 -3.99 2.09 -9.58
CA ARG A 124 -5.23 2.27 -8.83
C ARG A 124 -6.10 1.03 -8.86
N ALA A 125 -6.33 0.46 -10.04
CA ALA A 125 -7.11 -0.76 -10.19
C ALA A 125 -6.46 -1.93 -9.43
N TRP A 126 -5.14 -2.08 -9.55
CA TRP A 126 -4.38 -3.15 -8.88
C TRP A 126 -4.38 -3.05 -7.34
N PHE A 127 -4.33 -1.83 -6.80
CA PHE A 127 -4.40 -1.58 -5.36
C PHE A 127 -5.84 -1.45 -4.83
N GLY A 128 -6.85 -1.39 -5.71
CA GLY A 128 -8.24 -1.17 -5.32
C GLY A 128 -8.52 0.26 -4.82
N ILE A 129 -7.79 1.25 -5.35
CA ILE A 129 -7.93 2.67 -5.00
C ILE A 129 -8.97 3.31 -5.93
N THR A 130 -10.00 3.91 -5.34
CA THR A 130 -11.03 4.66 -6.05
C THR A 130 -10.67 6.16 -6.11
N HIS A 131 -11.07 6.88 -7.17
CA HIS A 131 -10.66 8.28 -7.38
C HIS A 131 -11.10 9.20 -6.25
N ASP A 132 -12.30 8.99 -5.73
CA ASP A 132 -12.90 9.75 -4.62
C ASP A 132 -12.11 9.65 -3.31
N LYS A 133 -11.25 8.63 -3.19
CA LYS A 133 -10.39 8.40 -2.03
C LYS A 133 -8.94 8.83 -2.27
N GLU A 134 -8.66 9.45 -3.42
CA GLU A 134 -7.36 10.05 -3.67
C GLU A 134 -7.19 11.34 -2.88
N GLN A 135 -6.03 11.49 -2.26
CA GLN A 135 -5.62 12.71 -1.61
C GLN A 135 -4.56 13.40 -2.47
N PRO A 136 -4.87 14.55 -3.08
CA PRO A 136 -3.89 15.31 -3.83
C PRO A 136 -2.84 15.91 -2.87
N LEU A 137 -1.58 15.81 -3.24
CA LEU A 137 -0.43 16.44 -2.59
C LEU A 137 0.28 17.36 -3.61
N PRO A 138 1.15 18.29 -3.17
CA PRO A 138 1.79 19.23 -4.08
C PRO A 138 2.61 18.60 -5.23
N TYR A 139 3.19 17.41 -5.00
CA TYR A 139 4.06 16.72 -5.95
C TYR A 139 3.70 15.24 -6.14
N ALA A 140 2.58 14.80 -5.58
CA ALA A 140 2.16 13.41 -5.59
C ALA A 140 0.64 13.30 -5.43
N VAL A 141 0.11 12.10 -5.60
CA VAL A 141 -1.23 11.74 -5.16
C VAL A 141 -1.12 10.53 -4.26
N ALA A 142 -1.77 10.58 -3.10
CA ALA A 142 -1.88 9.44 -2.21
C ALA A 142 -3.24 8.75 -2.39
N GLY A 143 -3.30 7.45 -2.21
CA GLY A 143 -4.54 6.69 -2.22
C GLY A 143 -4.46 5.48 -1.31
N ASP A 144 -5.59 5.08 -0.75
CA ASP A 144 -5.68 3.93 0.15
C ASP A 144 -6.44 2.77 -0.50
N GLY A 145 -5.86 1.59 -0.39
CA GLY A 145 -6.43 0.33 -0.84
C GLY A 145 -6.23 -0.78 0.20
N TYR A 146 -6.61 -2.00 -0.18
CA TYR A 146 -6.46 -3.18 0.68
C TYR A 146 -5.93 -4.37 -0.12
N ARG A 147 -5.01 -5.12 0.50
CA ARG A 147 -4.48 -6.39 -0.03
C ARG A 147 -4.45 -7.42 1.07
N ASP A 148 -5.10 -8.56 0.87
CA ASP A 148 -5.21 -9.65 1.84
C ASP A 148 -5.67 -9.18 3.25
N GLY A 149 -6.57 -8.19 3.27
CA GLY A 149 -7.10 -7.58 4.49
C GLY A 149 -6.16 -6.58 5.18
N ILE A 150 -4.97 -6.33 4.64
CA ILE A 150 -4.03 -5.31 5.12
C ILE A 150 -4.23 -4.01 4.34
N ARG A 151 -4.27 -2.88 5.05
CA ARG A 151 -4.34 -1.55 4.43
C ARG A 151 -3.03 -1.24 3.73
N VAL A 152 -3.14 -0.81 2.47
CA VAL A 152 -2.02 -0.38 1.65
C VAL A 152 -2.24 1.07 1.24
N SER A 153 -1.39 1.96 1.72
CA SER A 153 -1.35 3.35 1.28
C SER A 153 -0.33 3.46 0.15
N VAL A 154 -0.72 4.06 -0.97
CA VAL A 154 0.12 4.22 -2.15
C VAL A 154 0.34 5.70 -2.41
N VAL A 155 1.58 6.09 -2.64
CA VAL A 155 1.97 7.45 -3.02
C VAL A 155 2.53 7.43 -4.43
N ALA A 156 1.82 8.06 -5.35
CA ALA A 156 2.20 8.24 -6.74
C ALA A 156 2.90 9.59 -6.91
N TYR A 157 4.22 9.59 -6.90
CA TYR A 157 5.04 10.76 -7.20
C TYR A 157 4.94 11.14 -8.67
N ASP A 158 5.08 12.43 -8.96
CA ASP A 158 5.08 13.03 -10.30
C ASP A 158 3.78 12.91 -11.12
N LEU A 159 2.75 12.29 -10.56
CA LEU A 159 1.43 12.22 -11.21
C LEU A 159 0.82 13.62 -11.51
N PRO A 160 0.84 14.61 -10.59
CA PRO A 160 0.33 15.95 -10.92
C PRO A 160 1.05 16.57 -12.12
N GLN A 161 2.36 16.35 -12.25
CA GLN A 161 3.17 16.82 -13.37
C GLN A 161 2.85 16.04 -14.65
N ALA A 162 2.65 14.72 -14.57
CA ALA A 162 2.22 13.91 -15.70
C ALA A 162 0.85 14.37 -16.24
N GLN A 163 -0.10 14.66 -15.35
CA GLN A 163 -1.40 15.23 -15.70
C GLN A 163 -1.25 16.63 -16.33
N ALA A 164 -0.43 17.50 -15.74
CA ALA A 164 -0.17 18.84 -16.31
C ALA A 164 0.43 18.75 -17.72
N ARG A 165 1.36 17.82 -17.97
CA ARG A 165 1.90 17.55 -19.32
C ARG A 165 0.82 17.06 -20.27
N ALA A 166 -0.08 16.18 -19.81
CA ALA A 166 -1.20 15.70 -20.62
C ALA A 166 -2.18 16.82 -20.99
N VAL A 167 -2.49 17.74 -20.06
CA VAL A 167 -3.32 18.93 -20.36
C VAL A 167 -2.62 19.83 -21.38
N GLN A 168 -1.31 20.05 -21.24
CA GLN A 168 -0.54 20.91 -22.14
C GLN A 168 -0.40 20.34 -23.55
N SER A 169 -0.29 19.01 -23.69
CA SER A 169 -0.18 18.36 -24.99
C SER A 169 -1.52 18.16 -25.69
N ALA A 170 -2.62 18.06 -24.93
CA ALA A 170 -3.95 17.86 -25.47
C ALA A 170 -4.47 19.09 -26.22
N LYS A 171 -4.98 18.89 -27.44
CA LYS A 171 -5.61 19.98 -28.22
C LYS A 171 -7.02 20.30 -27.72
N ARG A 172 -7.74 19.31 -27.21
CA ARG A 172 -9.08 19.44 -26.61
C ARG A 172 -9.15 18.64 -25.31
N PRO A 173 -8.52 19.13 -24.22
CA PRO A 173 -8.51 18.40 -22.96
C PRO A 173 -9.91 18.31 -22.35
N PHE A 174 -10.24 17.14 -21.82
CA PHE A 174 -11.36 16.91 -20.93
C PHE A 174 -10.93 15.96 -19.81
N GLN A 175 -11.19 16.34 -18.56
CA GLN A 175 -10.79 15.54 -17.40
C GLN A 175 -11.98 14.70 -16.90
N LEU A 176 -11.75 13.40 -16.71
CA LEU A 176 -12.69 12.47 -16.10
C LEU A 176 -11.93 11.51 -15.19
N ASP A 177 -12.37 11.38 -13.93
CA ASP A 177 -11.80 10.49 -12.91
C ASP A 177 -10.27 10.56 -12.73
N GLY A 178 -9.71 11.77 -12.90
CA GLY A 178 -8.27 12.02 -12.79
C GLY A 178 -7.47 11.74 -14.07
N ILE A 179 -8.14 11.41 -15.18
CA ILE A 179 -7.53 11.16 -16.48
C ILE A 179 -7.86 12.32 -17.42
N VAL A 180 -6.85 12.83 -18.12
CA VAL A 180 -7.01 13.85 -19.16
C VAL A 180 -7.16 13.17 -20.51
N TYR A 181 -8.33 13.27 -21.11
CA TYR A 181 -8.60 12.81 -22.47
C TYR A 181 -8.42 13.96 -23.46
N ASP A 182 -7.66 13.74 -24.53
CA ASP A 182 -7.64 14.65 -25.68
C ASP A 182 -8.76 14.26 -26.65
N LEU A 183 -9.84 15.05 -26.65
CA LEU A 183 -10.99 14.84 -27.53
C LEU A 183 -10.73 15.23 -28.99
N ALA A 184 -9.52 15.69 -29.32
CA ALA A 184 -9.12 15.98 -30.69
C ALA A 184 -8.60 14.74 -31.45
N VAL A 185 -8.37 13.63 -30.75
CA VAL A 185 -7.90 12.38 -31.34
C VAL A 185 -8.91 11.25 -31.10
N PRO A 186 -8.91 10.20 -31.94
CA PRO A 186 -9.71 9.01 -31.67
C PRO A 186 -9.22 8.31 -30.40
N LEU A 187 -10.15 7.74 -29.63
CA LEU A 187 -9.88 7.06 -28.37
C LEU A 187 -10.27 5.60 -28.48
N ARG A 188 -9.41 4.67 -28.08
CA ARG A 188 -9.63 3.22 -28.16
C ARG A 188 -9.95 2.64 -26.78
N ASP A 189 -10.97 1.79 -26.71
CA ASP A 189 -11.27 1.02 -25.51
C ASP A 189 -10.48 -0.30 -25.43
N ALA A 190 -10.69 -1.07 -24.35
CA ALA A 190 -10.00 -2.33 -24.13
C ALA A 190 -10.42 -3.44 -25.10
N GLN A 191 -11.59 -3.32 -25.72
CA GLN A 191 -12.14 -4.25 -26.71
C GLN A 191 -11.62 -3.95 -28.13
N GLY A 192 -11.02 -2.78 -28.33
CA GLY A 192 -10.43 -2.33 -29.58
C GLY A 192 -11.34 -1.41 -30.40
N ASP A 193 -12.54 -1.09 -29.91
CA ASP A 193 -13.43 -0.14 -30.58
C ASP A 193 -12.85 1.27 -30.44
N VAL A 194 -13.00 2.05 -31.52
CA VAL A 194 -12.47 3.40 -31.62
C VAL A 194 -13.61 4.41 -31.57
N TRP A 195 -13.54 5.27 -30.57
CA TRP A 195 -14.51 6.30 -30.22
C TRP A 195 -14.03 7.67 -30.67
N PHE A 196 -14.94 8.43 -31.28
CA PHE A 196 -14.68 9.75 -31.83
C PHE A 196 -15.58 10.78 -31.15
N PHE A 197 -14.98 11.89 -30.73
CA PHE A 197 -15.73 13.03 -30.23
C PHE A 197 -16.37 13.81 -31.38
N GLN A 198 -17.70 13.87 -31.41
CA GLN A 198 -18.46 14.47 -32.51
C GLN A 198 -18.71 15.98 -32.35
N GLY A 199 -17.97 16.64 -31.46
CA GLY A 199 -18.16 18.06 -31.16
C GLY A 199 -19.39 18.37 -30.30
N GLN A 200 -20.12 17.36 -29.84
CA GLN A 200 -21.33 17.52 -29.03
C GLN A 200 -21.10 17.14 -27.58
N ARG A 201 -21.79 17.85 -26.69
CA ARG A 201 -21.82 17.57 -25.25
C ARG A 201 -23.27 17.41 -24.82
N SER A 202 -23.52 16.61 -23.79
CA SER A 202 -24.81 16.59 -23.10
C SER A 202 -25.00 17.87 -22.28
N ASP A 203 -26.20 18.04 -21.71
CA ASP A 203 -26.59 19.24 -20.95
C ASP A 203 -25.71 19.51 -19.72
N ASP A 204 -25.13 18.46 -19.14
CA ASP A 204 -24.15 18.52 -18.04
C ASP A 204 -22.71 18.83 -18.51
N GLY A 205 -22.51 19.02 -19.82
CA GLY A 205 -21.20 19.30 -20.43
C GLY A 205 -20.35 18.07 -20.70
N MET A 206 -20.85 16.85 -20.46
CA MET A 206 -20.13 15.61 -20.72
C MET A 206 -19.95 15.37 -22.23
N PRO A 207 -18.74 15.03 -22.71
CA PRO A 207 -18.49 14.75 -24.13
C PRO A 207 -19.30 13.56 -24.62
N MET A 208 -19.92 13.70 -25.79
CA MET A 208 -20.62 12.62 -26.48
C MET A 208 -19.72 12.05 -27.58
N LEU A 209 -19.49 10.74 -27.53
CA LEU A 209 -18.67 10.01 -28.49
C LEU A 209 -19.51 8.97 -29.24
N SER A 210 -19.06 8.63 -30.44
CA SER A 210 -19.61 7.53 -31.23
C SER A 210 -18.48 6.72 -31.86
N ILE A 211 -18.76 5.46 -32.16
CA ILE A 211 -17.89 4.65 -33.03
C ILE A 211 -18.09 5.16 -34.47
N ASP A 212 -17.04 5.13 -35.29
CA ASP A 212 -17.14 5.55 -36.70
C ASP A 212 -18.23 4.75 -37.43
N GLY A 213 -18.99 5.44 -38.28
CA GLY A 213 -20.11 4.85 -39.02
C GLY A 213 -21.35 4.50 -38.20
N ARG A 214 -21.38 4.77 -36.88
CA ARG A 214 -22.54 4.49 -36.01
C ARG A 214 -23.24 5.78 -35.56
N PRO A 215 -24.59 5.83 -35.64
CA PRO A 215 -25.36 6.99 -35.19
C PRO A 215 -25.48 7.07 -33.67
N GLU A 216 -25.29 5.95 -32.95
CA GLU A 216 -25.44 5.90 -31.50
C GLU A 216 -24.34 6.72 -30.81
N ARG A 217 -24.76 7.57 -29.87
CA ARG A 217 -23.87 8.41 -29.08
C ARG A 217 -23.92 7.98 -27.62
N CYS A 218 -22.73 7.83 -27.03
CA CYS A 218 -22.56 7.54 -25.61
C CYS A 218 -21.75 8.65 -24.97
N SER A 219 -22.09 9.02 -23.73
CA SER A 219 -21.26 9.94 -22.97
C SER A 219 -19.92 9.29 -22.62
N LEU A 220 -18.85 10.08 -22.56
CA LEU A 220 -17.53 9.59 -22.16
C LEU A 220 -17.57 8.87 -20.81
N ALA A 221 -18.31 9.41 -19.84
CA ALA A 221 -18.51 8.80 -18.54
C ALA A 221 -19.16 7.40 -18.62
N ASN A 222 -20.20 7.24 -19.43
CA ASN A 222 -20.85 5.94 -19.62
C ASN A 222 -19.91 4.93 -20.27
N ILE A 223 -19.13 5.36 -21.27
CA ILE A 223 -18.13 4.51 -21.92
C ILE A 223 -17.11 4.06 -20.88
N VAL A 224 -16.46 5.00 -20.19
CA VAL A 224 -15.42 4.69 -19.19
C VAL A 224 -15.94 3.80 -18.06
N THR A 225 -17.20 3.96 -17.65
CA THR A 225 -17.83 3.12 -16.63
C THR A 225 -18.00 1.66 -17.08
N HIS A 226 -18.32 1.41 -18.35
CA HIS A 226 -18.67 0.07 -18.83
C HIS A 226 -17.50 -0.66 -19.51
N VAL A 227 -16.65 0.06 -20.23
CA VAL A 227 -15.52 -0.52 -20.97
C VAL A 227 -14.15 -0.14 -20.41
N GLY A 228 -14.13 0.72 -19.39
CA GLY A 228 -12.91 1.19 -18.75
C GLY A 228 -12.27 2.39 -19.45
N PRO A 229 -11.15 2.88 -18.90
CA PRO A 229 -10.42 4.03 -19.40
C PRO A 229 -10.00 3.86 -20.87
N LEU A 230 -10.23 4.89 -21.69
CA LEU A 230 -9.82 4.90 -23.09
C LEU A 230 -8.36 5.33 -23.27
N THR A 231 -7.74 4.88 -24.37
CA THR A 231 -6.37 5.23 -24.76
C THR A 231 -6.35 5.99 -26.08
N PRO A 232 -5.48 7.01 -26.27
CA PRO A 232 -5.42 7.73 -27.53
C PRO A 232 -4.90 6.83 -28.66
N VAL A 233 -5.53 6.90 -29.83
CA VAL A 233 -5.04 6.24 -31.05
C VAL A 233 -3.97 7.12 -31.69
N THR A 234 -2.71 6.73 -31.58
CA THR A 234 -1.57 7.43 -32.17
C THR A 234 -1.27 7.01 -33.61
N ASP A 235 -1.71 5.81 -34.02
CA ASP A 235 -1.56 5.31 -35.39
C ASP A 235 -2.84 5.54 -36.19
N VAL A 236 -2.88 6.64 -36.94
CA VAL A 236 -3.82 6.77 -38.06
C VAL A 236 -3.18 6.06 -39.25
N ALA A 237 -3.25 4.72 -39.27
CA ALA A 237 -3.15 4.02 -40.54
C ALA A 237 -4.32 4.52 -41.38
N THR A 238 -4.02 5.41 -42.32
CA THR A 238 -4.99 6.04 -43.21
C THR A 238 -5.78 4.92 -43.88
N PRO A 239 -7.12 4.86 -43.81
CA PRO A 239 -7.86 3.88 -44.56
C PRO A 239 -7.51 4.09 -46.04
N VAL A 240 -6.94 3.06 -46.65
CA VAL A 240 -6.68 3.00 -48.08
C VAL A 240 -8.01 3.31 -48.76
N SER A 241 -8.10 4.48 -49.39
CA SER A 241 -9.17 4.74 -50.35
C SER A 241 -8.98 3.68 -51.43
N ALA A 242 -9.83 2.65 -51.41
CA ALA A 242 -9.96 1.74 -52.53
C ALA A 242 -10.31 2.61 -53.73
N GLN A 243 -9.33 2.81 -54.60
CA GLN A 243 -9.53 3.38 -55.91
C GLN A 243 -10.66 2.60 -56.56
N GLY A 244 -11.78 3.30 -56.82
CA GLY A 244 -12.79 2.83 -57.74
C GLY A 244 -12.14 2.69 -59.11
N GLY A 245 -11.85 1.45 -59.47
CA GLY A 245 -11.58 1.02 -60.83
C GLY A 245 -12.76 0.20 -61.34
N GLU A 246 -13.00 0.34 -62.65
CA GLU A 246 -13.96 -0.36 -63.52
C GLU A 246 -15.37 0.25 -63.53
N GLY A 247 -15.94 0.69 -64.65
CA GLY A 247 -15.63 0.39 -66.04
C GLY A 247 -16.92 -0.02 -66.74
N ALA A 248 -17.51 0.89 -67.51
CA ALA A 248 -18.43 0.63 -68.62
C ALA A 248 -18.49 1.86 -69.52
#